data_AF-A0AA41BA24-F1
#
_entry.id   AF-A0AA41BA24-F1
#
_cell.length_a   1.000
_cell.length_b   1.000
_cell.length_c   1.000
_cell.angle_alpha   90.00
_cell.angle_beta   90.00
_cell.angle_gamma   90.00
#
_symmetry.space_group_name_H-M   'P 1'
#
loop_
_entity.id
_entity.type
_entity.pdbx_description
1 polymer ?
#
loop_
_entity_poly.entity_id
_entity_poly.type
_entity_poly.pdbx_seq_one_letter_code
_entity_poly.pdbx_strand_id
1 'polypeptide(L)'
;MMLTLQNSASAIGKKIFTVQIVALASISTLIVLNSSSVWGQPQSIALRQCKNVEGKVMSEGDRYLSPGSPLCPGDKIHPENGATVTVVCFLNRKILYIGQHNVSDAANKCARPQVTESEQYQCTNLKPQNCPTDFKGQGDDNTVPKPRLISPYISDGSILNTQPLISWRAVSDATSYTVKMEGNDVNWQIKVNKTVLPYPRNQPQLKFGSTYRITIFAYQGNSIMSYAPLVISVLPEKEQLEIASLVKQVNELKAPLNEAAVEVLDTIYMSKNLVNESIETLKATIAAGSQNPKIYRILADRYLEAGLTDEAFGEYTTAKKLAKSSKNPKELSKVQEGLKLWEFITNYQRARTGPSSNDERI
;
A
#
# COMPACT_ATOMS: atom_id res chain seq x y z
N MET A 1 24.02 -48.74 23.14
CA MET A 1 22.66 -48.39 23.59
C MET A 1 22.42 -46.93 23.19
N MET A 2 21.55 -46.56 22.23
CA MET A 2 20.32 -47.22 21.71
C MET A 2 19.33 -47.57 22.85
N LEU A 3 18.05 -47.17 22.87
CA LEU A 3 17.20 -46.29 22.03
C LEU A 3 16.37 -45.37 23.01
N THR A 4 15.37 -44.54 22.67
CA THR A 4 14.55 -44.28 21.46
C THR A 4 14.01 -42.83 21.48
N LEU A 5 13.46 -42.33 20.37
CA LEU A 5 12.54 -41.18 20.34
C LEU A 5 11.13 -41.58 20.80
N GLN A 6 10.36 -40.62 21.33
CA GLN A 6 8.90 -40.66 21.19
C GLN A 6 8.29 -39.26 21.07
N ASN A 7 7.71 -38.99 19.90
CA ASN A 7 6.89 -37.80 19.64
C ASN A 7 5.57 -37.90 20.41
N SER A 8 5.01 -36.75 20.81
CA SER A 8 3.56 -36.61 20.91
C SER A 8 3.12 -35.28 20.29
N ALA A 9 2.31 -35.36 19.23
CA ALA A 9 1.62 -34.22 18.65
C ALA A 9 0.22 -34.14 19.29
N SER A 10 -0.16 -32.97 19.80
CA SER A 10 -1.51 -32.72 20.32
C SER A 10 -2.29 -31.83 19.35
N ALA A 11 -3.17 -32.47 18.57
CA ALA A 11 -4.12 -31.75 17.72
C ALA A 11 -5.22 -31.14 18.58
N ILE A 12 -5.38 -29.81 18.54
CA ILE A 12 -6.51 -29.12 19.17
C ILE A 12 -7.63 -28.99 18.14
N GLY A 13 -8.61 -29.89 18.22
CA GLY A 13 -9.79 -29.87 17.36
C GLY A 13 -10.72 -28.69 17.66
N LYS A 14 -11.10 -27.94 16.61
CA LYS A 14 -12.16 -26.93 16.71
C LYS A 14 -13.50 -27.60 16.97
N LYS A 15 -14.16 -27.28 18.10
CA LYS A 15 -15.56 -27.63 18.33
C LYS A 15 -16.47 -26.76 17.45
N ILE A 16 -17.33 -27.40 16.67
CA ILE A 16 -18.40 -26.75 15.92
C ILE A 16 -19.58 -26.55 16.89
N PHE A 17 -20.04 -25.32 17.05
CA PHE A 17 -21.29 -25.03 17.76
C PHE A 17 -22.46 -25.08 16.77
N THR A 18 -23.26 -26.14 16.83
CA THR A 18 -24.58 -26.21 16.19
C THR A 18 -25.62 -25.54 17.07
N VAL A 19 -26.21 -24.44 16.59
CA VAL A 19 -27.36 -23.79 17.23
C VAL A 19 -28.65 -24.41 16.67
N GLN A 20 -29.43 -25.08 17.52
CA GLN A 20 -30.77 -25.52 17.17
C GLN A 20 -31.75 -24.34 17.32
N ILE A 21 -32.53 -24.07 16.26
CA ILE A 21 -33.61 -23.09 16.29
C ILE A 21 -34.88 -23.81 16.73
N VAL A 22 -35.38 -23.49 17.93
CA VAL A 22 -36.70 -23.93 18.39
C VAL A 22 -37.73 -22.92 17.89
N ALA A 23 -38.61 -23.35 16.99
CA ALA A 23 -39.75 -22.55 16.55
C ALA A 23 -40.90 -22.67 17.55
N LEU A 24 -41.23 -21.58 18.24
CA LEU A 24 -42.47 -21.45 19.01
C LEU A 24 -43.42 -20.51 18.26
N ALA A 25 -44.49 -21.08 17.71
CA ALA A 25 -45.63 -20.32 17.23
C ALA A 25 -46.44 -19.85 18.44
N SER A 26 -46.75 -18.56 18.52
CA SER A 26 -47.60 -17.99 19.55
C SER A 26 -48.53 -16.98 18.92
N ILE A 27 -49.78 -17.38 18.72
CA ILE A 27 -50.85 -16.49 18.25
C ILE A 27 -51.31 -15.66 19.43
N SER A 28 -51.23 -14.34 19.32
CA SER A 28 -51.84 -13.41 20.27
C SER A 28 -52.33 -12.18 19.52
N THR A 29 -53.62 -12.21 19.21
CA THR A 29 -54.39 -11.00 18.90
C THR A 29 -54.47 -10.11 20.14
N LEU A 30 -54.39 -8.79 19.97
CA LEU A 30 -55.39 -7.81 20.47
C LEU A 30 -54.97 -6.35 20.22
N ILE A 31 -55.94 -5.58 19.75
CA ILE A 31 -56.19 -4.14 19.98
C ILE A 31 -55.15 -3.12 19.49
N VAL A 32 -55.61 -2.35 18.50
CA VAL A 32 -55.09 -1.02 18.13
C VAL A 32 -55.54 0.00 19.18
N LEU A 33 -54.59 0.76 19.75
CA LEU A 33 -54.87 2.05 20.39
C LEU A 33 -53.98 3.11 19.76
N ASN A 34 -54.60 4.02 19.01
CA ASN A 34 -53.92 5.16 18.41
C ASN A 34 -53.46 6.12 19.51
N SER A 35 -52.14 6.22 19.69
CA SER A 35 -51.52 7.38 20.32
C SER A 35 -50.58 8.02 19.29
N SER A 36 -50.85 9.27 18.94
CA SER A 36 -50.11 10.02 17.93
C SER A 36 -48.80 10.55 18.51
N SER A 37 -47.84 9.66 18.77
CA SER A 37 -46.46 10.05 18.98
C SER A 37 -45.78 10.22 17.62
N VAL A 38 -45.44 11.47 17.27
CA VAL A 38 -44.61 11.78 16.09
C VAL A 38 -43.20 11.24 16.33
N TRP A 39 -43.01 9.97 16.00
CA TRP A 39 -41.70 9.33 15.94
C TRP A 39 -41.34 9.26 14.47
N GLY A 40 -40.33 10.03 14.08
CA GLY A 40 -39.73 9.89 12.76
C GLY A 40 -39.28 8.45 12.61
N GLN A 41 -39.92 7.69 11.72
CA GLN A 41 -39.43 6.36 11.39
C GLN A 41 -37.97 6.51 10.94
N PRO A 42 -37.04 5.67 11.42
CA PRO A 42 -35.75 5.57 10.77
C PRO A 42 -36.04 5.15 9.33
N GLN A 43 -35.88 6.08 8.39
CA GLN A 43 -36.00 5.75 6.97
C GLN A 43 -35.00 4.64 6.74
N SER A 44 -35.51 3.45 6.42
CA SER A 44 -34.68 2.31 6.07
C SER A 44 -33.81 2.74 4.90
N ILE A 45 -32.53 3.01 5.16
CA ILE A 45 -31.61 3.54 4.16
C ILE A 45 -31.49 2.48 3.08
N ALA A 46 -32.23 2.68 1.99
CA ALA A 46 -32.12 1.84 0.81
C ALA A 46 -30.65 1.85 0.40
N LEU A 47 -30.04 0.66 0.29
CA LEU A 47 -28.64 0.44 -0.03
C LEU A 47 -28.23 1.36 -1.18
N ARG A 48 -27.53 2.45 -0.84
CA ARG A 48 -27.34 3.59 -1.75
C ARG A 48 -26.38 3.19 -2.86
N GLN A 49 -26.93 2.80 -4.01
CA GLN A 49 -26.14 2.30 -5.14
C GLN A 49 -25.36 3.44 -5.81
N CYS A 50 -24.19 3.71 -5.23
CA CYS A 50 -23.21 4.66 -5.72
C CYS A 50 -22.55 4.12 -6.99
N LYS A 51 -22.88 4.66 -8.16
CA LYS A 51 -22.33 4.20 -9.45
C LYS A 51 -20.83 4.47 -9.58
N ASN A 52 -20.38 5.60 -9.03
CA ASN A 52 -18.99 6.02 -8.93
C ASN A 52 -18.77 6.43 -7.46
N VAL A 53 -17.83 5.78 -6.76
CA VAL A 53 -17.45 6.16 -5.39
C VAL A 53 -16.21 7.04 -5.46
N GLU A 54 -16.27 8.25 -4.91
CA GLU A 54 -15.17 9.23 -4.95
C GLU A 54 -14.31 9.18 -3.68
N GLY A 55 -14.87 8.66 -2.59
CA GLY A 55 -14.21 8.46 -1.32
C GLY A 55 -15.08 7.70 -0.32
N LYS A 56 -14.68 7.74 0.96
CA LYS A 56 -15.42 7.10 2.07
C LYS A 56 -15.36 7.96 3.33
N VAL A 57 -16.49 8.04 4.04
CA VAL A 57 -16.56 8.66 5.37
C VAL A 57 -15.93 7.70 6.39
N MET A 58 -14.99 8.18 7.18
CA MET A 58 -14.18 7.35 8.09
C MET A 58 -14.52 7.53 9.57
N SER A 59 -14.95 8.73 9.97
CA SER A 59 -15.28 9.07 11.36
C SER A 59 -16.76 9.40 11.54
N GLU A 60 -17.23 9.31 12.78
CA GLU A 60 -18.56 9.75 13.18
C GLU A 60 -18.73 11.28 13.07
N GLY A 61 -19.96 11.75 13.26
CA GLY A 61 -20.29 13.16 13.42
C GLY A 61 -20.74 13.88 12.14
N ASP A 62 -21.12 13.14 11.10
CA ASP A 62 -21.96 13.66 10.01
C ASP A 62 -23.43 13.36 10.28
N ARG A 63 -24.33 14.32 10.01
CA ARG A 63 -25.77 14.19 10.27
C ARG A 63 -26.49 13.13 9.42
N TYR A 64 -25.90 12.69 8.30
CA TYR A 64 -26.57 11.87 7.30
C TYR A 64 -25.75 10.66 6.82
N LEU A 65 -24.42 10.71 6.91
CA LEU A 65 -23.51 9.66 6.46
C LEU A 65 -22.73 9.04 7.63
N SER A 66 -23.15 7.86 8.07
CA SER A 66 -22.42 7.08 9.08
C SER A 66 -21.04 6.62 8.57
N PRO A 67 -20.09 6.30 9.47
CA PRO A 67 -18.78 5.78 9.10
C PRO A 67 -18.87 4.54 8.21
N GLY A 68 -17.93 4.43 7.27
CA GLY A 68 -17.94 3.39 6.24
C GLY A 68 -18.80 3.73 5.02
N SER A 69 -19.66 4.75 5.08
CA SER A 69 -20.51 5.16 3.96
C SER A 69 -19.69 5.61 2.73
N PRO A 70 -20.07 5.19 1.51
CA PRO A 70 -19.44 5.68 0.29
C PRO A 70 -19.81 7.15 0.06
N LEU A 71 -18.82 7.95 -0.34
CA LEU A 71 -19.01 9.31 -0.81
C LEU A 71 -19.28 9.28 -2.33
N CYS A 72 -20.46 9.75 -2.73
CA CYS A 72 -20.92 9.80 -4.10
C CYS A 72 -20.81 11.21 -4.70
N PRO A 73 -20.73 11.34 -6.04
CA PRO A 73 -20.78 12.63 -6.72
C PRO A 73 -21.99 13.46 -6.28
N GLY A 74 -21.74 14.71 -5.87
CA GLY A 74 -22.75 15.64 -5.35
C GLY A 74 -23.04 15.52 -3.84
N ASP A 75 -22.38 14.60 -3.13
CA ASP A 75 -22.52 14.48 -1.68
C ASP A 75 -21.90 15.65 -0.93
N LYS A 76 -22.65 16.09 0.09
CA LYS A 76 -22.24 17.11 1.03
C LYS A 76 -22.11 16.51 2.43
N ILE A 77 -20.99 16.81 3.06
CA ILE A 77 -20.73 16.51 4.46
C ILE A 77 -21.33 17.65 5.29
N HIS A 78 -22.13 17.28 6.28
CA HIS A 78 -22.86 18.15 7.19
C HIS A 78 -22.48 17.78 8.63
N PRO A 79 -21.36 18.31 9.15
CA PRO A 79 -20.93 17.98 10.51
C PRO A 79 -21.97 18.37 11.56
N GLU A 80 -22.06 17.56 12.61
CA GLU A 80 -22.72 17.92 13.85
C GLU A 80 -21.97 19.05 14.56
N ASN A 81 -22.65 19.72 15.51
CA ASN A 81 -22.02 20.83 16.24
C ASN A 81 -20.85 20.30 17.08
N GLY A 82 -19.68 20.93 16.98
CA GLY A 82 -18.43 20.46 17.60
C GLY A 82 -17.76 19.27 16.90
N ALA A 83 -18.40 18.63 15.91
CA ALA A 83 -17.82 17.48 15.21
C ALA A 83 -16.79 17.88 14.14
N THR A 84 -15.94 16.90 13.80
CA THR A 84 -15.06 16.95 12.62
C THR A 84 -15.17 15.62 11.90
N VAL A 85 -15.61 15.66 10.65
CA VAL A 85 -15.81 14.47 9.81
C VAL A 85 -14.57 14.22 8.97
N THR A 86 -14.02 13.01 9.07
CA THR A 86 -12.88 12.55 8.27
C THR A 86 -13.35 11.81 7.03
N VAL A 87 -12.82 12.17 5.87
CA VAL A 87 -13.13 11.55 4.57
C VAL A 87 -11.84 11.18 3.84
N VAL A 88 -11.76 9.94 3.34
CA VAL A 88 -10.65 9.46 2.50
C VAL A 88 -11.08 9.52 1.04
N CYS A 89 -10.38 10.31 0.22
CA CYS A 89 -10.68 10.52 -1.19
C CYS A 89 -9.89 9.57 -2.11
N PHE A 90 -10.59 8.65 -2.78
CA PHE A 90 -9.96 7.59 -3.58
C PHE A 90 -9.36 8.10 -4.91
N LEU A 91 -9.91 9.17 -5.48
CA LEU A 91 -9.49 9.66 -6.81
C LEU A 91 -8.29 10.61 -6.78
N ASN A 92 -8.00 11.23 -5.63
CA ASN A 92 -6.93 12.22 -5.48
C ASN A 92 -6.02 11.98 -4.26
N ARG A 93 -6.22 10.88 -3.54
CA ARG A 93 -5.42 10.43 -2.38
C ARG A 93 -5.38 11.42 -1.21
N LYS A 94 -6.31 12.38 -1.13
CA LYS A 94 -6.41 13.31 0.00
C LYS A 94 -7.20 12.71 1.15
N ILE A 95 -6.83 13.10 2.37
CA ILE A 95 -7.65 12.93 3.57
C ILE A 95 -8.21 14.31 3.89
N LEU A 96 -9.54 14.44 3.96
CA LEU A 96 -10.22 15.67 4.32
C LEU A 96 -10.66 15.61 5.78
N TYR A 97 -10.44 16.71 6.50
CA TYR A 97 -10.94 16.92 7.86
C TYR A 97 -11.93 18.09 7.80
N ILE A 98 -13.22 17.80 7.99
CA ILE A 98 -14.31 18.75 7.75
C ILE A 98 -14.96 19.10 9.10
N GLY A 99 -14.54 20.22 9.67
CA GLY A 99 -15.06 20.74 10.94
C GLY A 99 -16.40 21.47 10.81
N GLN A 100 -17.03 21.71 11.96
CA GLN A 100 -18.30 22.42 12.13
C GLN A 100 -18.50 23.69 11.28
N HIS A 101 -19.77 24.03 11.03
CA HIS A 101 -20.26 25.15 10.21
C HIS A 101 -19.91 25.12 8.71
N ASN A 102 -19.04 24.21 8.26
CA ASN A 102 -18.74 24.02 6.85
C ASN A 102 -19.53 22.84 6.28
N VAL A 103 -20.73 23.11 5.73
CA VAL A 103 -21.37 22.15 4.82
C VAL A 103 -20.47 22.04 3.59
N SER A 104 -19.72 20.95 3.52
CA SER A 104 -18.63 20.80 2.57
C SER A 104 -19.05 19.90 1.42
N ASP A 105 -18.87 20.41 0.21
CA ASP A 105 -18.86 19.61 -1.02
C ASP A 105 -17.60 18.73 -1.06
N ALA A 106 -17.62 17.67 -0.24
CA ALA A 106 -16.50 16.75 -0.10
C ALA A 106 -16.31 15.93 -1.38
N ALA A 107 -17.40 15.62 -2.10
CA ALA A 107 -17.38 14.98 -3.41
C ALA A 107 -16.48 15.76 -4.39
N ASN A 108 -16.76 17.05 -4.62
CA ASN A 108 -15.92 17.88 -5.48
C ASN A 108 -14.50 18.09 -4.93
N LYS A 109 -14.28 18.07 -3.61
CA LYS A 109 -12.92 18.07 -3.02
C LYS A 109 -12.17 16.74 -3.17
N CYS A 110 -12.89 15.63 -3.37
CA CYS A 110 -12.34 14.32 -3.69
C CYS A 110 -12.16 14.08 -5.20
N ALA A 111 -12.65 14.98 -6.06
CA ALA A 111 -12.47 14.91 -7.51
C ALA A 111 -10.98 14.77 -7.90
N ARG A 112 -10.73 14.15 -9.06
CA ARG A 112 -9.38 13.95 -9.61
C ARG A 112 -8.61 15.29 -9.63
N PRO A 113 -7.34 15.31 -9.21
CA PRO A 113 -6.57 16.53 -9.26
C PRO A 113 -6.36 16.92 -10.74
N GLN A 114 -6.45 18.21 -11.02
CA GLN A 114 -5.88 18.72 -12.27
C GLN A 114 -4.37 18.59 -12.15
N VAL A 115 -3.72 17.91 -13.10
CA VAL A 115 -2.26 17.76 -13.10
C VAL A 115 -1.66 19.14 -13.30
N THR A 116 -0.91 19.61 -12.31
CA THR A 116 -0.18 20.88 -12.41
C THR A 116 0.98 20.76 -13.39
N GLU A 117 1.41 21.88 -13.99
CA GLU A 117 2.60 21.90 -14.85
C GLU A 117 3.83 21.35 -14.09
N SER A 118 3.98 21.69 -12.81
CA SER A 118 5.03 21.12 -11.94
C SER A 118 4.98 19.59 -11.86
N GLU A 119 3.81 18.99 -11.64
CA GLU A 119 3.66 17.53 -11.62
C GLU A 119 3.86 16.92 -13.01
N GLN A 120 3.56 17.64 -14.08
CA GLN A 120 3.80 17.18 -15.45
C GLN A 120 5.29 16.94 -15.72
N TYR A 121 6.16 17.84 -15.26
CA TYR A 121 7.62 17.82 -15.48
C TYR A 121 8.45 17.19 -14.35
N GLN A 122 7.83 16.69 -13.27
CA GLN A 122 8.56 15.97 -12.21
C GLN A 122 9.25 14.71 -12.75
N CYS A 123 10.54 14.55 -12.41
CA CYS A 123 11.28 13.30 -12.53
C CYS A 123 10.77 12.30 -11.48
N THR A 124 10.30 11.15 -11.94
CA THR A 124 9.84 10.02 -11.10
C THR A 124 10.12 8.71 -11.83
N ASN A 125 10.07 7.57 -11.13
CA ASN A 125 10.14 6.25 -11.78
C ASN A 125 9.01 6.02 -12.82
N LEU A 126 7.87 6.70 -12.68
CA LEU A 126 6.77 6.69 -13.64
C LEU A 126 6.97 7.63 -14.84
N LYS A 127 7.87 8.62 -14.73
CA LYS A 127 8.18 9.61 -15.76
C LYS A 127 9.69 9.74 -15.97
N PRO A 128 10.40 8.65 -16.33
CA PRO A 128 11.86 8.66 -16.42
C PRO A 128 12.39 9.59 -17.54
N GLN A 129 11.55 9.97 -18.51
CA GLN A 129 11.87 10.96 -19.54
C GLN A 129 12.08 12.38 -19.00
N ASN A 130 11.52 12.69 -17.83
CA ASN A 130 11.73 13.97 -17.14
C ASN A 130 13.02 13.97 -16.28
N CYS A 131 13.67 12.81 -16.12
CA CYS A 131 14.84 12.67 -15.27
C CYS A 131 16.11 13.07 -16.02
N PRO A 132 16.94 13.99 -15.48
CA PRO A 132 18.16 14.46 -16.12
C PRO A 132 19.02 13.32 -16.67
N THR A 133 19.57 13.52 -17.87
CA THR A 133 20.39 12.52 -18.58
C THR A 133 21.85 12.52 -18.15
N ASP A 134 22.32 13.62 -17.58
CA ASP A 134 23.74 13.99 -17.61
C ASP A 134 24.47 13.69 -16.29
N PHE A 135 23.74 13.38 -15.22
CA PHE A 135 24.30 12.94 -13.94
C PHE A 135 24.66 11.44 -13.96
N LYS A 136 25.53 11.02 -14.89
CA LYS A 136 26.27 9.77 -14.70
C LYS A 136 27.39 10.02 -13.71
N GLY A 137 27.31 9.41 -12.53
CA GLY A 137 28.40 9.46 -11.56
C GLY A 137 29.68 8.85 -12.14
N GLN A 138 30.83 9.26 -11.62
CA GLN A 138 32.13 8.66 -11.93
C GLN A 138 32.18 7.24 -11.29
N GLY A 139 31.51 6.28 -11.94
CA GLY A 139 31.13 4.98 -11.37
C GLY A 139 29.75 4.44 -11.82
N ASP A 140 29.00 5.16 -12.67
CA ASP A 140 27.81 4.66 -13.36
C ASP A 140 28.15 3.97 -14.69
N ASP A 141 29.02 2.97 -14.59
CA ASP A 141 29.11 1.94 -15.61
C ASP A 141 27.91 0.98 -15.46
N ASN A 142 27.00 1.05 -16.42
CA ASN A 142 25.79 0.21 -16.46
C ASN A 142 26.10 -1.25 -16.82
N THR A 143 27.33 -1.59 -17.21
CA THR A 143 27.75 -2.98 -17.45
C THR A 143 28.04 -3.74 -16.16
N VAL A 144 28.26 -3.05 -15.02
CA VAL A 144 28.52 -3.68 -13.72
C VAL A 144 27.20 -3.92 -12.98
N PRO A 145 26.81 -5.17 -12.66
CA PRO A 145 25.57 -5.44 -11.94
C PRO A 145 25.62 -4.90 -10.51
N LYS A 146 24.74 -3.94 -10.18
CA LYS A 146 24.62 -3.31 -8.85
C LYS A 146 23.51 -4.00 -8.02
N PRO A 147 23.61 -4.06 -6.68
CA PRO A 147 22.53 -4.57 -5.84
C PRO A 147 21.27 -3.71 -6.01
N ARG A 148 20.14 -4.27 -6.45
CA ARG A 148 18.85 -3.56 -6.50
C ARG A 148 18.11 -3.81 -5.20
N LEU A 149 17.91 -2.78 -4.38
CA LEU A 149 17.14 -2.91 -3.15
C LEU A 149 15.67 -3.22 -3.47
N ILE A 150 15.08 -4.13 -2.70
CA ILE A 150 13.69 -4.59 -2.80
C ILE A 150 12.88 -4.08 -1.59
N SER A 151 13.48 -3.98 -0.40
CA SER A 151 12.82 -3.44 0.79
C SER A 151 13.80 -2.61 1.63
N PRO A 152 13.38 -1.45 2.19
CA PRO A 152 12.05 -0.82 2.05
C PRO A 152 11.77 -0.28 0.64
N TYR A 153 10.53 -0.39 0.18
CA TYR A 153 10.13 0.08 -1.14
C TYR A 153 9.95 1.60 -1.16
N ILE A 154 10.76 2.33 -1.92
CA ILE A 154 10.70 3.79 -1.99
C ILE A 154 10.89 4.34 -3.40
N SER A 155 10.10 5.37 -3.70
CA SER A 155 10.12 6.16 -4.95
C SER A 155 10.78 7.54 -4.76
N ASP A 156 10.59 8.10 -3.56
CA ASP A 156 10.81 9.50 -3.14
C ASP A 156 10.17 9.77 -1.74
N GLY A 157 9.32 8.85 -1.27
CA GLY A 157 8.58 8.96 -0.01
C GLY A 157 9.31 8.51 1.28
N SER A 158 8.53 8.46 2.36
CA SER A 158 8.98 8.04 3.70
C SER A 158 8.55 6.61 4.03
N ILE A 159 9.03 6.10 5.17
CA ILE A 159 8.55 4.87 5.81
C ILE A 159 8.04 5.17 7.23
N LEU A 160 7.15 4.33 7.76
CA LEU A 160 6.73 4.41 9.16
C LEU A 160 7.73 3.67 10.09
N ASN A 161 8.24 2.52 9.63
CA ASN A 161 9.01 1.61 10.47
C ASN A 161 10.41 2.18 10.83
N THR A 162 10.67 2.36 12.12
CA THR A 162 11.97 2.79 12.67
C THR A 162 13.05 1.69 12.68
N GLN A 163 12.67 0.46 12.34
CA GLN A 163 13.52 -0.73 12.24
C GLN A 163 13.21 -1.50 10.94
N PRO A 164 13.49 -0.92 9.75
CA PRO A 164 13.15 -1.52 8.47
C PRO A 164 13.86 -2.87 8.23
N LEU A 165 13.15 -3.81 7.62
CA LEU A 165 13.77 -4.94 6.95
C LEU A 165 14.51 -4.43 5.71
N ILE A 166 15.77 -4.82 5.54
CA ILE A 166 16.56 -4.45 4.37
C ILE A 166 16.71 -5.71 3.50
N SER A 167 16.29 -5.66 2.24
CA SER A 167 16.45 -6.78 1.29
C SER A 167 16.78 -6.28 -0.11
N TRP A 168 17.52 -7.07 -0.88
CA TRP A 168 17.98 -6.71 -2.22
C TRP A 168 18.02 -7.92 -3.16
N ARG A 169 18.18 -7.67 -4.46
CA ARG A 169 18.49 -8.69 -5.45
C ARG A 169 19.96 -9.06 -5.38
N ALA A 170 20.26 -10.35 -5.53
CA ALA A 170 21.63 -10.83 -5.63
C ALA A 170 22.34 -10.23 -6.85
N VAL A 171 23.61 -9.88 -6.67
CA VAL A 171 24.55 -9.59 -7.75
C VAL A 171 25.17 -10.91 -8.19
N SER A 172 25.33 -11.12 -9.50
CA SER A 172 26.02 -12.31 -10.04
C SER A 172 27.43 -12.40 -9.44
N ASP A 173 27.88 -13.61 -9.11
CA ASP A 173 29.23 -13.90 -8.63
C ASP A 173 29.62 -13.24 -7.28
N ALA A 174 28.70 -12.51 -6.65
CA ALA A 174 28.88 -11.93 -5.32
C ALA A 174 28.75 -13.00 -4.22
N THR A 175 29.84 -13.21 -3.50
CA THR A 175 29.98 -14.19 -2.41
C THR A 175 29.50 -13.67 -1.05
N SER A 176 29.48 -12.36 -0.85
CA SER A 176 28.99 -11.72 0.38
C SER A 176 28.60 -10.26 0.14
N TYR A 177 27.91 -9.67 1.11
CA TYR A 177 27.47 -8.28 1.10
C TYR A 177 27.85 -7.57 2.40
N THR A 178 28.01 -6.26 2.36
CA THR A 178 28.00 -5.41 3.56
C THR A 178 26.89 -4.37 3.42
N VAL A 179 26.04 -4.27 4.44
CA VAL A 179 25.02 -3.22 4.53
C VAL A 179 25.53 -2.17 5.51
N LYS A 180 25.65 -0.93 5.05
CA LYS A 180 25.97 0.25 5.85
C LYS A 180 24.72 1.12 6.01
N MET A 181 24.51 1.69 7.19
CA MET A 181 23.45 2.66 7.50
C MET A 181 24.10 3.91 8.11
N GLU A 182 23.79 5.09 7.57
CA GLU A 182 24.32 6.36 8.09
C GLU A 182 23.29 7.51 8.07
N GLY A 183 23.27 8.32 9.13
CA GLY A 183 22.42 9.51 9.28
C GLY A 183 21.97 9.71 10.72
N ASN A 184 21.73 10.96 11.16
CA ASN A 184 21.21 11.32 12.50
C ASN A 184 21.67 10.41 13.67
N ASP A 185 22.98 10.44 13.94
CA ASP A 185 23.73 9.64 14.94
C ASP A 185 23.76 8.12 14.74
N VAL A 186 23.05 7.59 13.75
CA VAL A 186 23.17 6.19 13.31
C VAL A 186 24.37 6.10 12.36
N ASN A 187 25.33 5.23 12.70
CA ASN A 187 26.43 4.84 11.81
C ASN A 187 26.83 3.40 12.14
N TRP A 188 26.39 2.44 11.33
CA TRP A 188 26.75 1.02 11.51
C TRP A 188 26.93 0.30 10.17
N GLN A 189 27.68 -0.79 10.20
CA GLN A 189 27.83 -1.69 9.06
C GLN A 189 27.82 -3.16 9.50
N ILE A 190 27.21 -4.04 8.69
CA ILE A 190 27.14 -5.48 8.96
C ILE A 190 27.42 -6.26 7.67
N LYS A 191 28.35 -7.24 7.75
CA LYS A 191 28.63 -8.19 6.68
C LYS A 191 27.68 -9.39 6.77
N VAL A 192 27.11 -9.80 5.64
CA VAL A 192 26.19 -10.95 5.52
C VAL A 192 26.48 -11.77 4.26
N ASN A 193 26.04 -13.02 4.23
CA ASN A 193 26.08 -13.91 3.06
C ASN A 193 24.69 -14.16 2.44
N LYS A 194 23.67 -13.40 2.87
CA LYS A 194 22.28 -13.46 2.37
C LYS A 194 21.87 -12.10 1.85
N THR A 195 20.85 -12.06 1.01
CA THR A 195 20.28 -10.83 0.43
C THR A 195 19.19 -10.18 1.27
N VAL A 196 19.16 -10.49 2.57
CA VAL A 196 18.20 -9.96 3.54
C VAL A 196 18.88 -9.77 4.88
N LEU A 197 18.63 -8.61 5.50
CA LEU A 197 19.09 -8.21 6.82
C LEU A 197 17.90 -7.62 7.59
N PRO A 198 17.32 -8.36 8.56
CA PRO A 198 16.45 -7.78 9.57
C PRO A 198 17.18 -6.67 10.32
N TYR A 199 16.46 -5.63 10.76
CA TYR A 199 17.09 -4.53 11.50
C TYR A 199 17.87 -5.05 12.72
N PRO A 200 19.13 -4.65 12.93
CA PRO A 200 19.94 -5.26 13.98
C PRO A 200 19.49 -4.78 15.36
N ARG A 201 19.05 -5.71 16.22
CA ARG A 201 18.46 -5.40 17.54
C ARG A 201 19.39 -4.66 18.51
N ASN A 202 20.70 -4.68 18.26
CA ASN A 202 21.72 -4.00 19.05
C ASN A 202 22.10 -2.61 18.51
N GLN A 203 21.41 -2.12 17.47
CA GLN A 203 21.63 -0.80 16.89
C GLN A 203 20.50 0.16 17.30
N PRO A 204 20.78 1.47 17.43
CA PRO A 204 19.77 2.47 17.75
C PRO A 204 18.68 2.50 16.66
N GLN A 205 17.42 2.61 17.07
CA GLN A 205 16.30 2.77 16.13
C GLN A 205 16.45 4.07 15.33
N LEU A 206 15.90 4.09 14.12
CA LEU A 206 15.82 5.30 13.33
C LEU A 206 14.86 6.31 14.00
N LYS A 207 15.27 7.58 14.11
CA LYS A 207 14.48 8.65 14.72
C LYS A 207 13.43 9.17 13.73
N PHE A 208 12.28 9.62 14.23
CA PHE A 208 11.22 10.21 13.40
C PHE A 208 11.69 11.49 12.69
N GLY A 209 11.07 11.80 11.54
CA GLY A 209 11.36 13.00 10.74
C GLY A 209 12.79 13.08 10.21
N SER A 210 13.52 11.96 10.17
CA SER A 210 14.95 11.91 9.90
C SER A 210 15.27 11.10 8.65
N THR A 211 16.30 11.53 7.93
CA THR A 211 16.76 10.90 6.68
C THR A 211 18.04 10.11 6.91
N TYR A 212 18.11 8.93 6.32
CA TYR A 212 19.21 7.98 6.43
C TYR A 212 19.63 7.47 5.05
N ARG A 213 20.92 7.18 4.90
CA ARG A 213 21.47 6.52 3.71
C ARG A 213 21.78 5.07 4.04
N ILE A 214 21.19 4.15 3.27
CA ILE A 214 21.57 2.74 3.22
C ILE A 214 22.56 2.59 2.06
N THR A 215 23.69 1.93 2.27
CA THR A 215 24.56 1.52 1.16
C THR A 215 24.82 0.02 1.23
N ILE A 216 24.48 -0.70 0.16
CA ILE A 216 24.73 -2.14 0.03
C ILE A 216 25.94 -2.31 -0.88
N PHE A 217 26.99 -2.93 -0.34
CA PHE A 217 28.20 -3.30 -1.07
C PHE A 217 28.18 -4.80 -1.39
N ALA A 218 28.41 -5.19 -2.63
CA ALA A 218 28.58 -6.59 -3.05
C ALA A 218 30.07 -6.94 -3.17
N TYR A 219 30.45 -8.14 -2.74
CA TYR A 219 31.84 -8.60 -2.68
C TYR A 219 32.07 -9.93 -3.39
N GLN A 220 33.14 -10.01 -4.18
CA GLN A 220 33.74 -11.26 -4.65
C GLN A 220 35.00 -11.52 -3.82
N GLY A 221 34.92 -12.48 -2.90
CA GLY A 221 35.94 -12.68 -1.87
C GLY A 221 36.10 -11.44 -0.98
N ASN A 222 37.24 -10.76 -1.12
CA ASN A 222 37.58 -9.55 -0.37
C ASN A 222 37.47 -8.25 -1.18
N SER A 223 37.20 -8.33 -2.50
CA SER A 223 37.08 -7.16 -3.38
C SER A 223 35.62 -6.72 -3.51
N ILE A 224 35.37 -5.41 -3.45
CA ILE A 224 34.05 -4.84 -3.77
C ILE A 224 33.86 -4.94 -5.28
N MET A 225 32.78 -5.60 -5.72
CA MET A 225 32.37 -5.64 -7.13
C MET A 225 31.59 -4.39 -7.51
N SER A 226 30.62 -4.04 -6.66
CA SER A 226 29.64 -2.99 -6.91
C SER A 226 28.98 -2.56 -5.61
N TYR A 227 28.29 -1.42 -5.65
CA TYR A 227 27.49 -0.95 -4.54
C TYR A 227 26.27 -0.19 -5.04
N ALA A 228 25.26 -0.07 -4.17
CA ALA A 228 24.06 0.73 -4.40
C ALA A 228 23.74 1.56 -3.15
N PRO A 229 23.76 2.90 -3.25
CA PRO A 229 23.24 3.78 -2.21
C PRO A 229 21.71 3.94 -2.36
N LEU A 230 21.05 4.19 -1.25
CA LEU A 230 19.62 4.48 -1.16
C LEU A 230 19.39 5.47 -0.02
N VAL A 231 18.44 6.40 -0.20
CA VAL A 231 18.08 7.38 0.83
C VAL A 231 16.64 7.10 1.27
N ILE A 232 16.45 6.85 2.57
CA ILE A 232 15.14 6.68 3.21
C ILE A 232 14.87 7.85 4.17
N SER A 233 13.60 8.23 4.31
CA SER A 233 13.15 9.14 5.38
C SER A 233 12.16 8.42 6.28
N VAL A 234 12.27 8.61 7.59
CA VAL A 234 11.26 8.14 8.56
C VAL A 234 10.24 9.24 8.74
N LEU A 235 8.95 8.92 8.57
CA LEU A 235 7.87 9.91 8.66
C LEU A 235 7.86 10.59 10.06
N PRO A 236 7.60 11.91 10.17
CA PRO A 236 7.50 12.61 11.45
C PRO A 236 6.45 12.00 12.39
N GLU A 237 6.72 12.00 13.69
CA GLU A 237 5.89 11.33 14.71
C GLU A 237 4.42 11.75 14.67
N LYS A 238 4.15 13.06 14.54
CA LYS A 238 2.79 13.60 14.41
C LYS A 238 2.03 12.96 13.24
N GLU A 239 2.68 12.82 12.09
CA GLU A 239 2.07 12.23 10.90
C GLU A 239 1.94 10.71 11.03
N GLN A 240 2.85 10.04 11.75
CA GLN A 240 2.67 8.62 12.10
C GLN A 240 1.44 8.41 12.98
N LEU A 241 1.20 9.28 13.98
CA LEU A 241 0.03 9.22 14.84
C LEU A 241 -1.28 9.48 14.07
N GLU A 242 -1.27 10.42 13.12
CA GLU A 242 -2.39 10.66 12.19
C GLU A 242 -2.70 9.42 11.35
N ILE A 243 -1.68 8.81 10.72
CA ILE A 243 -1.84 7.58 9.92
C ILE A 243 -2.29 6.40 10.79
N ALA A 244 -1.70 6.20 11.97
CA ALA A 244 -2.09 5.14 12.90
C ALA A 244 -3.56 5.27 13.36
N SER A 245 -4.03 6.50 13.60
CA SER A 245 -5.44 6.77 13.92
C SER A 245 -6.38 6.40 12.78
N LEU A 246 -6.01 6.72 11.53
CA LEU A 246 -6.80 6.37 10.36
C LEU A 246 -6.83 4.85 10.11
N VAL A 247 -5.68 4.18 10.23
CA VAL A 247 -5.58 2.71 10.09
C VAL A 247 -6.41 2.01 11.19
N LYS A 248 -6.41 2.55 12.41
CA LYS A 248 -7.28 2.06 13.50
C LYS A 248 -8.77 2.16 13.11
N GLN A 249 -9.22 3.32 12.61
CA GLN A 249 -10.60 3.51 12.15
C GLN A 249 -10.97 2.50 11.04
N VAL A 250 -10.08 2.25 10.06
CA VAL A 250 -10.33 1.23 9.02
C VAL A 250 -10.59 -0.16 9.62
N ASN A 251 -9.83 -0.55 10.63
CA ASN A 251 -9.99 -1.83 11.30
C ASN A 251 -11.29 -1.91 12.12
N GLU A 252 -11.70 -0.80 12.75
CA GLU A 252 -12.94 -0.70 13.52
C GLU A 252 -14.20 -0.75 12.64
N LEU A 253 -14.12 -0.23 11.41
CA LEU A 253 -15.19 -0.34 10.39
C LEU A 253 -15.46 -1.77 9.91
N LYS A 254 -14.53 -2.72 10.15
CA LYS A 254 -14.63 -4.13 9.71
C LYS A 254 -14.98 -4.29 8.22
N ALA A 255 -14.50 -3.38 7.39
CA ALA A 255 -14.74 -3.39 5.95
C ALA A 255 -14.18 -4.68 5.30
N PRO A 256 -14.73 -5.14 4.16
CA PRO A 256 -14.24 -6.31 3.46
C PRO A 256 -12.74 -6.18 3.17
N LEU A 257 -11.95 -7.20 3.51
CA LEU A 257 -10.47 -7.17 3.48
C LEU A 257 -9.91 -6.57 2.17
N ASN A 258 -10.44 -7.00 1.02
CA ASN A 258 -10.00 -6.54 -0.28
C ASN A 258 -10.27 -5.04 -0.50
N GLU A 259 -11.42 -4.54 -0.05
CA GLU A 259 -11.86 -3.15 -0.17
C GLU A 259 -11.06 -2.25 0.77
N ALA A 260 -10.90 -2.68 2.02
CA ALA A 260 -10.06 -2.02 3.01
C ALA A 260 -8.63 -1.82 2.48
N ALA A 261 -8.02 -2.86 1.90
CA ALA A 261 -6.68 -2.79 1.33
C ALA A 261 -6.57 -1.82 0.15
N VAL A 262 -7.43 -1.97 -0.88
CA VAL A 262 -7.25 -1.28 -2.18
C VAL A 262 -7.91 0.08 -2.31
N GLU A 263 -8.88 0.41 -1.45
CA GLU A 263 -9.61 1.68 -1.54
C GLU A 263 -9.23 2.61 -0.40
N VAL A 264 -9.01 2.07 0.81
CA VAL A 264 -8.81 2.89 2.00
C VAL A 264 -7.36 2.92 2.46
N LEU A 265 -6.73 1.76 2.70
CA LEU A 265 -5.35 1.69 3.22
C LEU A 265 -4.32 2.14 2.18
N ASP A 266 -4.41 1.68 0.92
CA ASP A 266 -3.58 2.21 -0.18
C ASP A 266 -3.66 3.74 -0.25
N THR A 267 -4.88 4.28 -0.24
CA THR A 267 -5.13 5.74 -0.29
C THR A 267 -4.53 6.47 0.91
N ILE A 268 -4.69 5.94 2.14
CA ILE A 268 -4.12 6.51 3.37
C ILE A 268 -2.59 6.53 3.28
N TYR A 269 -1.95 5.41 2.96
CA TYR A 269 -0.50 5.33 2.87
C TYR A 269 0.06 6.21 1.74
N MET A 270 -0.56 6.16 0.57
CA MET A 270 -0.12 6.95 -0.59
C MET A 270 -0.41 8.45 -0.45
N SER A 271 -1.29 8.88 0.47
CA SER A 271 -1.45 10.32 0.83
C SER A 271 -0.18 10.94 1.40
N LYS A 272 0.72 10.12 1.95
CA LYS A 272 2.03 10.49 2.51
C LYS A 272 3.20 9.82 1.76
N ASN A 273 2.93 9.30 0.57
CA ASN A 273 3.88 8.56 -0.26
C ASN A 273 4.55 7.36 0.45
N LEU A 274 3.81 6.68 1.34
CA LEU A 274 4.27 5.51 2.10
C LEU A 274 4.17 4.24 1.23
N VAL A 275 4.98 4.20 0.16
CA VAL A 275 4.99 3.13 -0.86
C VAL A 275 5.27 1.75 -0.23
N ASN A 276 6.18 1.70 0.74
CA ASN A 276 6.51 0.49 1.48
C ASN A 276 5.31 -0.10 2.25
N GLU A 277 4.61 0.74 3.01
CA GLU A 277 3.44 0.35 3.80
C GLU A 277 2.25 -0.09 2.92
N SER A 278 2.04 0.58 1.77
CA SER A 278 1.05 0.13 0.78
C SER A 278 1.41 -1.24 0.20
N ILE A 279 2.65 -1.44 -0.25
CA ILE A 279 3.11 -2.71 -0.81
C ILE A 279 2.97 -3.87 0.18
N GLU A 280 3.43 -3.70 1.43
CA GLU A 280 3.29 -4.73 2.46
C GLU A 280 1.81 -5.04 2.77
N THR A 281 0.94 -4.03 2.78
CA THR A 281 -0.52 -4.21 2.97
C THR A 281 -1.14 -5.03 1.83
N LEU A 282 -0.78 -4.74 0.59
CA LEU A 282 -1.28 -5.46 -0.59
C LEU A 282 -0.74 -6.89 -0.63
N LYS A 283 0.55 -7.09 -0.33
CA LYS A 283 1.19 -8.42 -0.21
C LYS A 283 0.56 -9.25 0.90
N ALA A 284 0.32 -8.69 2.08
CA ALA A 284 -0.37 -9.36 3.17
C ALA A 284 -1.80 -9.77 2.78
N THR A 285 -2.49 -8.94 2.00
CA THR A 285 -3.84 -9.25 1.49
C THR A 285 -3.83 -10.40 0.48
N ILE A 286 -2.82 -10.49 -0.39
CA ILE A 286 -2.60 -11.63 -1.28
C ILE A 286 -2.27 -12.89 -0.47
N ALA A 287 -1.38 -12.79 0.52
CA ALA A 287 -0.99 -13.91 1.39
C ALA A 287 -2.17 -14.45 2.23
N ALA A 288 -3.15 -13.61 2.55
CA ALA A 288 -4.42 -14.00 3.16
C ALA A 288 -5.39 -14.74 2.20
N GLY A 289 -4.95 -15.05 0.97
CA GLY A 289 -5.69 -15.85 -0.01
C GLY A 289 -6.53 -15.06 -1.01
N SER A 290 -6.36 -13.73 -1.10
CA SER A 290 -7.15 -12.94 -2.04
C SER A 290 -6.81 -13.24 -3.51
N GLN A 291 -7.84 -13.31 -4.35
CA GLN A 291 -7.75 -13.49 -5.80
C GLN A 291 -8.37 -12.31 -6.57
N ASN A 292 -8.56 -11.16 -5.92
CA ASN A 292 -9.14 -9.98 -6.56
C ASN A 292 -8.10 -9.31 -7.49
N PRO A 293 -8.33 -9.24 -8.82
CA PRO A 293 -7.37 -8.67 -9.77
C PRO A 293 -6.98 -7.21 -9.47
N LYS A 294 -7.83 -6.44 -8.79
CA LYS A 294 -7.55 -5.05 -8.42
C LYS A 294 -6.37 -4.93 -7.45
N ILE A 295 -6.18 -5.90 -6.55
CA ILE A 295 -5.05 -5.91 -5.59
C ILE A 295 -3.74 -6.11 -6.35
N TYR A 296 -3.68 -7.15 -7.19
CA TYR A 296 -2.52 -7.46 -8.03
C TYR A 296 -2.16 -6.28 -8.95
N ARG A 297 -3.16 -5.60 -9.55
CA ARG A 297 -2.91 -4.40 -10.35
C ARG A 297 -2.33 -3.26 -9.52
N ILE A 298 -2.89 -2.95 -8.35
CA ILE A 298 -2.39 -1.83 -7.53
C ILE A 298 -1.00 -2.15 -6.99
N LEU A 299 -0.73 -3.39 -6.59
CA LEU A 299 0.61 -3.84 -6.19
C LEU A 299 1.61 -3.65 -7.33
N ALA A 300 1.24 -3.98 -8.57
CA ALA A 300 2.05 -3.69 -9.75
C ALA A 300 2.27 -2.18 -9.96
N ASP A 301 1.23 -1.34 -9.78
CA ASP A 301 1.38 0.12 -9.84
C ASP A 301 2.35 0.63 -8.77
N ARG A 302 2.29 0.07 -7.55
CA ARG A 302 3.21 0.44 -6.44
C ARG A 302 4.64 0.00 -6.74
N TYR A 303 4.82 -1.20 -7.30
CA TYR A 303 6.13 -1.68 -7.74
C TYR A 303 6.71 -0.81 -8.86
N LEU A 304 5.90 -0.31 -9.80
CA LEU A 304 6.37 0.69 -10.78
C LEU A 304 6.81 2.00 -10.11
N GLU A 305 6.05 2.52 -9.15
CA GLU A 305 6.47 3.70 -8.37
C GLU A 305 7.78 3.44 -7.63
N ALA A 306 7.95 2.29 -6.97
CA ALA A 306 9.19 1.85 -6.34
C ALA A 306 10.34 1.52 -7.33
N GLY A 307 10.14 1.69 -8.64
CA GLY A 307 11.15 1.39 -9.66
C GLY A 307 11.50 -0.09 -9.77
N LEU A 308 10.56 -0.99 -9.42
CA LEU A 308 10.67 -2.46 -9.44
C LEU A 308 9.88 -3.06 -10.62
N THR A 309 10.47 -2.94 -11.80
CA THR A 309 9.84 -3.27 -13.10
C THR A 309 9.46 -4.74 -13.25
N ASP A 310 10.26 -5.68 -12.77
CA ASP A 310 10.03 -7.12 -13.03
C ASP A 310 8.98 -7.68 -12.07
N GLU A 311 8.99 -7.21 -10.82
CA GLU A 311 7.94 -7.43 -9.84
C GLU A 311 6.60 -6.87 -10.36
N ALA A 312 6.60 -5.64 -10.88
CA ALA A 312 5.40 -5.04 -11.50
C ALA A 312 4.86 -5.88 -12.68
N PHE A 313 5.73 -6.39 -13.55
CA PHE A 313 5.33 -7.23 -14.68
C PHE A 313 4.65 -8.54 -14.24
N GLY A 314 5.23 -9.21 -13.23
CA GLY A 314 4.67 -10.45 -12.67
C GLY A 314 3.27 -10.22 -12.08
N GLU A 315 3.10 -9.15 -11.32
CA GLU A 315 1.80 -8.81 -10.71
C GLU A 315 0.76 -8.36 -11.75
N TYR A 316 1.12 -7.52 -12.73
CA TYR A 316 0.20 -7.17 -13.83
C TYR A 316 -0.21 -8.39 -14.65
N THR A 317 0.71 -9.32 -14.91
CA THR A 317 0.41 -10.57 -15.64
C THR A 317 -0.60 -11.43 -14.86
N THR A 318 -0.44 -11.51 -13.54
CA THR A 318 -1.38 -12.20 -12.64
C THR A 318 -2.74 -11.49 -12.58
N ALA A 319 -2.74 -10.16 -12.45
CA ALA A 319 -3.96 -9.33 -12.51
C ALA A 319 -4.73 -9.53 -13.82
N LYS A 320 -4.03 -9.60 -14.96
CA LYS A 320 -4.61 -9.83 -16.30
C LYS A 320 -5.29 -11.19 -16.40
N LYS A 321 -4.68 -12.24 -15.85
CA LYS A 321 -5.24 -13.60 -15.78
C LYS A 321 -6.50 -13.63 -14.89
N LEU A 322 -6.43 -13.02 -13.72
CA LEU A 322 -7.54 -12.95 -12.76
C LEU A 322 -8.71 -12.09 -13.29
N ALA A 323 -8.45 -10.95 -13.95
CA ALA A 323 -9.48 -10.11 -14.54
C ALA A 323 -10.22 -10.81 -15.69
N LYS A 324 -9.51 -11.60 -16.51
CA LYS A 324 -10.13 -12.44 -17.55
C LYS A 324 -11.01 -13.55 -16.96
N SER A 325 -10.49 -14.31 -15.99
CA SER A 325 -11.23 -15.43 -15.38
C SER A 325 -12.43 -14.98 -14.56
N SER A 326 -12.33 -13.85 -13.85
CA SER A 326 -13.45 -13.21 -13.13
C SER A 326 -14.41 -12.41 -14.03
N LYS A 327 -14.20 -12.40 -15.37
CA LYS A 327 -15.00 -11.64 -16.34
C LYS A 327 -15.16 -10.16 -15.97
N ASN A 328 -14.08 -9.52 -15.53
CA ASN A 328 -14.05 -8.11 -15.12
C ASN A 328 -13.36 -7.24 -16.21
N PRO A 329 -14.09 -6.79 -17.25
CA PRO A 329 -13.50 -6.01 -18.35
C PRO A 329 -13.01 -4.63 -17.90
N LYS A 330 -13.63 -4.02 -16.88
CA LYS A 330 -13.21 -2.72 -16.34
C LYS A 330 -11.81 -2.80 -15.74
N GLU A 331 -11.54 -3.84 -14.94
CA GLU A 331 -10.22 -4.04 -14.35
C GLU A 331 -9.21 -4.52 -15.39
N LEU A 332 -9.64 -5.35 -16.36
CA LEU A 332 -8.78 -5.76 -17.48
C LEU A 332 -8.25 -4.55 -18.29
N SER A 333 -9.08 -3.53 -18.56
CA SER A 333 -8.63 -2.29 -19.22
C SER A 333 -7.52 -1.61 -18.43
N LYS A 334 -7.72 -1.40 -17.13
CA LYS A 334 -6.72 -0.77 -16.26
C LYS A 334 -5.41 -1.56 -16.17
N VAL A 335 -5.47 -2.89 -16.17
CA VAL A 335 -4.28 -3.74 -16.24
C VAL A 335 -3.56 -3.58 -17.58
N GLN A 336 -4.29 -3.45 -18.70
CA GLN A 336 -3.69 -3.19 -20.00
C GLN A 336 -3.07 -1.78 -20.10
N GLU A 337 -3.65 -0.78 -19.44
CA GLU A 337 -3.08 0.56 -19.29
C GLU A 337 -1.77 0.53 -18.48
N GLY A 338 -1.77 -0.16 -17.33
CA GLY A 338 -0.55 -0.36 -16.51
C GLY A 338 0.57 -1.11 -17.24
N LEU A 339 0.24 -2.15 -18.02
CA LEU A 339 1.21 -2.87 -18.84
C LEU A 339 1.86 -1.99 -19.93
N LYS A 340 1.10 -1.08 -20.56
CA LYS A 340 1.67 -0.12 -21.53
C LYS A 340 2.62 0.87 -20.86
N LEU A 341 2.29 1.32 -19.65
CA LEU A 341 3.17 2.19 -18.86
C LEU A 341 4.46 1.46 -18.45
N TRP A 342 4.35 0.21 -17.98
CA TRP A 342 5.50 -0.65 -17.70
C TRP A 342 6.41 -0.83 -18.91
N GLU A 343 5.82 -1.10 -20.08
CA GLU A 343 6.55 -1.30 -21.35
C GLU A 343 7.32 -0.02 -21.74
N PHE A 344 6.66 1.14 -21.66
CA PHE A 344 7.29 2.45 -21.88
C PHE A 344 8.47 2.70 -20.94
N ILE A 345 8.28 2.51 -19.63
CA ILE A 345 9.33 2.71 -18.61
C ILE A 345 10.52 1.77 -18.87
N THR A 346 10.25 0.48 -19.10
CA THR A 346 11.29 -0.55 -19.29
C THR A 346 12.08 -0.32 -20.57
N ASN A 347 11.42 0.05 -21.67
CA ASN A 347 12.09 0.39 -22.93
C ASN A 347 12.94 1.67 -22.80
N TYR A 348 12.46 2.68 -22.08
CA TYR A 348 13.21 3.90 -21.80
C TYR A 348 14.46 3.62 -20.93
N GLN A 349 14.34 2.75 -19.93
CA GLN A 349 15.46 2.29 -19.10
C GLN A 349 16.51 1.54 -19.94
N ARG A 350 16.08 0.54 -20.74
CA ARG A 350 16.97 -0.22 -21.63
C ARG A 350 17.73 0.70 -22.61
N ALA A 351 17.06 1.70 -23.17
CA ALA A 351 17.69 2.68 -24.06
C ALA A 351 18.78 3.53 -23.37
N ARG A 352 18.70 3.76 -22.05
CA ARG A 352 19.72 4.49 -21.26
C ARG A 352 20.84 3.60 -20.73
N THR A 353 20.58 2.31 -20.51
CA THR A 353 21.60 1.36 -20.04
C THR A 353 22.42 0.71 -21.16
N GLY A 354 21.88 0.69 -22.38
CA GLY A 354 22.35 -0.22 -23.44
C GLY A 354 21.71 -1.60 -23.31
N PRO A 355 21.86 -2.48 -24.33
CA PRO A 355 21.33 -3.83 -24.29
C PRO A 355 21.99 -4.63 -23.14
N SER A 356 21.17 -5.27 -22.32
CA SER A 356 21.63 -6.18 -21.27
C SER A 356 22.09 -7.50 -21.90
N SER A 357 23.23 -8.04 -21.45
CA SER A 357 23.74 -9.34 -21.90
C SER A 357 22.84 -10.54 -21.55
N ASN A 358 21.73 -10.32 -20.85
CA ASN A 358 20.74 -11.34 -20.51
C ASN A 358 19.53 -11.38 -21.48
N ASP A 359 19.41 -10.43 -22.43
CA ASP A 359 18.31 -10.41 -23.42
C ASP A 359 18.49 -11.46 -24.56
N GLU A 360 19.55 -12.28 -24.57
CA GLU A 360 19.78 -13.36 -25.57
C GLU A 360 18.98 -14.66 -25.32
N ARG A 361 17.94 -14.65 -24.46
CA ARG A 361 17.05 -15.81 -24.27
C ARG A 361 15.57 -15.44 -24.14
N ILE A 362 14.94 -15.14 -25.28
CA ILE A 362 13.51 -15.40 -25.54
C ILE A 362 13.40 -16.05 -26.92
#